data_AF-A0A2A4QEK6-F1
#
_entry.id   AF-A0A2A4QEK6-F1
#
_cell.length_a   1.000
_cell.length_b   1.000
_cell.length_c   1.000
_cell.angle_alpha   90.00
_cell.angle_beta   90.00
_cell.angle_gamma   90.00
#
_symmetry.space_group_name_H-M   'P 1'
#
loop_
_entity.id
_entity.type
_entity.pdbx_description
1 polymer ?
#
loop_
_entity_poly.entity_id
_entity_poly.type
_entity_poly.pdbx_seq_one_letter_code
_entity_poly.pdbx_strand_id
1 'polypeptide(L)'
;MLALDHNNHAQKPKFTVVDRMGTTEMPKGLMAIKALLGNKRYKPQFIYDNVLNEHQRAVLCYTAKLGRSDLNKTFNEFTAEQKLGIQKAVLMLDKIYKAFNKVNAISPKLFLEQAYDDTPIKGVN
;
A
#
# COMPACT_ATOMS: atom_id res chain seq x y z
N MET A 1 33.87 -53.50 3.70
CA MET A 1 33.58 -52.40 2.75
C MET A 1 32.42 -51.61 3.34
N LEU A 2 32.61 -50.31 3.60
CA LEU A 2 31.78 -49.45 4.45
C LEU A 2 30.34 -49.27 3.93
N ALA A 3 29.36 -49.31 4.85
CA ALA A 3 28.02 -48.76 4.64
C ALA A 3 28.04 -47.24 4.91
N LEU A 4 27.41 -46.48 4.01
CA LEU A 4 27.26 -45.02 4.09
C LEU A 4 25.98 -44.66 4.86
N ASP A 5 26.11 -44.30 6.13
CA ASP A 5 25.03 -43.64 6.87
C ASP A 5 25.10 -42.12 6.65
N HIS A 6 24.27 -41.61 5.74
CA HIS A 6 23.99 -40.19 5.63
C HIS A 6 22.70 -39.89 6.39
N ASN A 7 22.81 -39.46 7.65
CA ASN A 7 21.69 -38.83 8.36
C ASN A 7 22.14 -37.50 8.95
N ASN A 8 22.26 -36.50 8.07
CA ASN A 8 22.49 -35.11 8.45
C ASN A 8 21.13 -34.45 8.71
N HIS A 9 20.60 -34.59 9.93
CA HIS A 9 19.42 -33.83 10.35
C HIS A 9 19.85 -32.38 10.60
N ALA A 10 19.69 -31.53 9.58
CA ALA A 10 19.75 -30.09 9.73
C ALA A 10 18.70 -29.65 10.75
N GLN A 11 19.15 -29.25 11.95
CA GLN A 11 18.29 -28.65 12.96
C GLN A 11 17.67 -27.37 12.39
N LYS A 12 16.35 -27.40 12.17
CA LYS A 12 15.60 -26.21 11.80
C LYS A 12 15.71 -25.19 12.95
N PRO A 13 16.00 -23.90 12.66
CA PRO A 13 16.10 -22.89 13.70
C PRO A 13 14.76 -22.78 14.44
N LYS A 14 14.78 -23.04 15.75
CA LYS A 14 13.64 -22.82 16.63
C LYS A 14 13.47 -21.31 16.80
N PHE A 15 12.38 -20.76 16.27
CA PHE A 15 11.96 -19.41 16.58
C PHE A 15 11.35 -19.37 17.98
N THR A 16 11.99 -18.64 18.89
CA THR A 16 11.42 -18.31 20.19
C THR A 16 10.35 -17.25 19.98
N VAL A 17 9.09 -17.61 20.20
CA VAL A 17 7.99 -16.65 20.30
C VAL A 17 8.27 -15.78 21.52
N VAL A 18 8.38 -14.47 21.31
CA VAL A 18 8.61 -13.52 22.39
C VAL A 18 7.26 -13.21 23.02
N ASP A 19 6.88 -13.99 24.03
CA ASP A 19 5.76 -13.66 24.90
C ASP A 19 6.11 -12.41 25.72
N ARG A 20 5.79 -11.22 25.21
CA ARG A 20 5.70 -9.99 26.02
C ARG A 20 4.49 -9.16 25.62
N MET A 21 3.35 -9.60 26.13
CA MET A 21 2.27 -8.74 26.59
C MET A 21 2.89 -7.62 27.47
N GLY A 22 2.73 -6.34 27.12
CA GLY A 22 2.86 -5.25 28.09
C GLY A 22 4.11 -4.35 28.07
N THR A 23 4.83 -4.22 26.96
CA THR A 23 5.75 -3.06 26.78
C THR A 23 5.30 -2.23 25.59
N THR A 24 4.88 -0.99 25.85
CA THR A 24 4.47 0.03 24.87
C THR A 24 5.62 0.54 23.99
N GLU A 25 6.83 0.01 24.15
CA GLU A 25 8.01 0.44 23.42
C GLU A 25 8.30 -0.49 22.24
N MET A 26 8.14 0.07 21.03
CA MET A 26 8.55 -0.61 19.81
C MET A 26 10.00 -1.10 19.92
N PRO A 27 10.30 -2.35 19.52
CA PRO A 27 11.66 -2.87 19.52
C PRO A 27 12.62 -1.93 18.78
N LYS A 28 13.82 -1.71 19.33
CA LYS A 28 14.82 -0.76 18.79
C LYS A 28 15.12 -0.98 17.30
N GLY A 29 15.12 -2.23 16.83
CA GLY A 29 15.27 -2.57 15.41
C GLY A 29 14.11 -2.06 14.54
N LEU A 30 12.86 -2.22 15.00
CA LEU A 30 11.66 -1.68 14.34
C LEU A 30 11.63 -0.14 14.38
N MET A 31 12.08 0.47 15.47
CA MET A 31 12.26 1.93 15.55
C MET A 31 13.31 2.43 14.56
N ALA A 32 14.45 1.74 14.44
CA ALA A 32 15.50 2.08 13.48
C ALA A 32 15.02 1.91 12.03
N ILE A 33 14.30 0.83 11.73
CA ILE A 33 13.67 0.60 10.41
C ILE A 33 12.62 1.69 10.12
N LYS A 34 11.80 2.06 11.10
CA LYS A 34 10.80 3.15 10.98
C LYS A 34 11.46 4.52 10.80
N ALA A 35 12.59 4.76 11.46
CA ALA A 35 13.39 5.98 11.31
C ALA A 35 14.10 6.04 9.93
N LEU A 36 14.59 4.91 9.42
CA LEU A 36 15.18 4.78 8.08
C LEU A 36 14.14 4.91 6.97
N LEU A 37 12.96 4.30 7.14
CA LEU A 37 11.82 4.48 6.24
C LEU A 37 11.30 5.91 6.26
N GLY A 38 11.51 6.60 7.37
CA GLY A 38 11.48 8.06 7.49
C GLY A 38 10.10 8.65 7.24
N ASN A 39 9.71 9.58 8.10
CA ASN A 39 8.70 10.58 7.74
C ASN A 39 9.25 11.52 6.64
N LYS A 40 9.81 11.00 5.54
CA LYS A 40 10.20 11.80 4.38
C LYS A 40 8.91 12.31 3.75
N ARG A 41 8.55 13.54 4.13
CA ARG A 41 7.52 14.31 3.46
C ARG A 41 8.03 14.66 2.08
N TYR A 42 7.65 13.86 1.09
CA TYR A 42 7.89 14.20 -0.30
C TYR A 42 7.01 15.38 -0.71
N LYS A 43 7.57 16.29 -1.50
CA LYS A 43 6.78 17.36 -2.13
C LYS A 43 5.79 16.72 -3.12
N PRO A 44 4.55 17.23 -3.27
CA PRO A 44 3.59 16.72 -4.25
C PRO A 44 4.17 16.64 -5.67
N GLN A 45 4.97 17.66 -6.04
CA GLN A 45 5.74 17.69 -7.28
C GLN A 45 6.61 16.44 -7.46
N PHE A 46 7.37 16.06 -6.43
CA PHE A 46 8.27 14.91 -6.53
C PHE A 46 7.50 13.61 -6.79
N ILE A 47 6.37 13.42 -6.10
CA ILE A 47 5.52 12.24 -6.30
C ILE A 47 4.96 12.23 -7.72
N TYR A 48 4.38 13.34 -8.16
CA TYR A 48 3.75 13.44 -9.46
C TYR A 48 4.77 13.24 -10.61
N ASP A 49 5.91 13.93 -10.56
CA ASP A 49 6.87 13.94 -11.66
C ASP A 49 7.77 12.68 -11.69
N ASN A 50 8.12 12.12 -10.51
CA ASN A 50 9.18 11.09 -10.40
C ASN A 50 8.70 9.73 -9.85
N VAL A 51 7.58 9.68 -9.14
CA VAL A 51 7.08 8.41 -8.54
C VAL A 51 5.98 7.80 -9.38
N LEU A 52 5.04 8.62 -9.87
CA LEU A 52 3.94 8.15 -10.70
C LEU A 52 4.41 7.89 -12.13
N ASN A 53 4.06 6.72 -12.66
CA ASN A 53 4.23 6.45 -14.08
C ASN A 53 3.15 7.16 -14.92
N GLU A 54 3.28 7.09 -16.25
CA GLU A 54 2.38 7.77 -17.18
C GLU A 54 0.91 7.36 -17.02
N HIS A 55 0.62 6.07 -16.87
CA HIS A 55 -0.74 5.59 -16.65
C HIS A 55 -1.33 6.09 -15.33
N GLN A 56 -0.56 6.06 -14.25
CA GLN A 56 -0.99 6.55 -12.94
C GLN A 56 -1.26 8.06 -12.98
N ARG A 57 -0.42 8.83 -13.66
CA ARG A 57 -0.64 10.26 -13.90
C ARG A 57 -1.91 10.48 -14.71
N ALA A 58 -2.18 9.66 -15.72
CA ALA A 58 -3.39 9.76 -16.51
C ALA A 58 -4.67 9.52 -15.70
N VAL A 59 -4.70 8.45 -14.90
CA VAL A 59 -5.82 8.18 -13.98
C VAL A 59 -6.06 9.36 -13.05
N LEU A 60 -4.99 9.91 -12.48
CA LEU A 60 -5.09 11.02 -11.56
C LEU A 60 -5.61 12.30 -12.24
N CYS A 61 -5.10 12.62 -13.44
CA CYS A 61 -5.55 13.77 -14.23
C CYS A 61 -7.02 13.67 -14.63
N TYR A 62 -7.46 12.51 -15.13
CA TYR A 62 -8.86 12.32 -15.50
C TYR A 62 -9.79 12.37 -14.28
N THR A 63 -9.37 11.82 -13.15
CA THR A 63 -10.13 11.93 -11.89
C THR A 63 -10.23 13.40 -11.43
N ALA A 64 -9.21 14.21 -11.71
CA ALA A 64 -9.20 15.65 -11.47
C ALA A 64 -9.96 16.47 -12.53
N LYS A 65 -10.63 15.82 -13.49
CA LYS A 65 -11.33 16.44 -14.64
C LYS A 65 -10.41 17.25 -15.56
N LEU A 66 -9.13 16.89 -15.61
CA LEU A 66 -8.15 17.48 -16.52
C LEU A 66 -8.21 16.81 -17.91
N GLY A 67 -7.75 17.54 -18.92
CA GLY A 67 -7.83 17.11 -20.31
C GLY A 67 -6.66 16.24 -20.75
N ARG A 68 -6.73 15.72 -21.98
CA ARG A 68 -5.63 14.94 -22.58
C ARG A 68 -4.35 15.77 -22.76
N SER A 69 -4.49 17.07 -23.02
CA SER A 69 -3.37 18.02 -23.12
C SER A 69 -2.63 18.23 -21.82
N ASP A 70 -3.24 17.90 -20.67
CA ASP A 70 -2.64 18.05 -19.35
C ASP A 70 -1.75 16.86 -18.96
N LEU A 71 -1.83 15.72 -19.67
CA LEU A 71 -1.11 14.48 -19.33
C LEU A 71 0.41 14.60 -19.44
N ASN A 72 0.88 15.45 -20.35
CA ASN A 72 2.30 15.66 -20.60
C ASN A 72 2.91 16.78 -19.74
N LYS A 73 2.09 17.43 -18.91
CA LYS A 73 2.54 18.52 -18.05
C LYS A 73 3.25 17.96 -16.82
N THR A 74 4.35 18.61 -16.45
CA THR A 74 4.96 18.50 -15.13
C THR A 74 4.10 19.19 -14.09
N PHE A 75 4.26 18.82 -12.83
CA PHE A 75 3.41 19.34 -11.76
C PHE A 75 3.46 20.88 -11.63
N ASN A 76 4.59 21.51 -11.98
CA ASN A 76 4.74 22.95 -11.89
C ASN A 76 3.94 23.72 -12.94
N GLU A 77 3.69 23.13 -14.10
CA GLU A 77 2.94 23.73 -15.21
C GLU A 77 1.42 23.81 -14.94
N PHE A 78 0.93 23.12 -13.90
CA PHE A 78 -0.46 23.24 -13.48
C PHE A 78 -0.74 24.56 -12.76
N THR A 79 -1.91 25.12 -13.02
CA THR A 79 -2.44 26.25 -12.26
C THR A 79 -2.75 25.82 -10.81
N ALA A 80 -2.94 26.78 -9.91
CA ALA A 80 -3.30 26.50 -8.52
C ALA A 80 -4.62 25.71 -8.42
N GLU A 81 -5.59 26.03 -9.26
CA GLU A 81 -6.88 25.32 -9.32
C GLU A 81 -6.72 23.87 -9.78
N GLN A 82 -5.92 23.64 -10.83
CA GLN A 82 -5.63 22.29 -11.32
C GLN A 82 -4.89 21.46 -10.26
N LYS A 83 -3.91 22.05 -9.56
CA LYS A 83 -3.20 21.41 -8.44
C LYS A 83 -4.16 21.02 -7.32
N LEU A 84 -5.14 21.87 -7.01
CA LEU A 84 -6.17 21.56 -6.02
C LEU A 84 -7.11 20.44 -6.51
N GLY A 85 -7.45 20.44 -7.80
CA GLY A 85 -8.19 19.34 -8.43
C GLY A 85 -7.47 18.00 -8.30
N ILE A 86 -6.17 17.98 -8.57
CA ILE A 86 -5.30 16.80 -8.38
C ILE A 86 -5.32 16.35 -6.92
N GLN A 87 -5.19 17.28 -5.95
CA GLN A 87 -5.24 16.93 -4.52
C GLN A 87 -6.58 16.29 -4.13
N LYS A 88 -7.72 16.83 -4.61
CA LYS A 88 -9.04 16.24 -4.38
C LYS A 88 -9.17 14.85 -5.03
N ALA A 89 -8.61 14.66 -6.22
CA ALA A 89 -8.60 13.37 -6.90
C ALA A 89 -7.83 12.30 -6.11
N VAL A 90 -6.67 12.64 -5.53
CA VAL A 90 -5.93 11.72 -4.64
C VAL A 90 -6.79 11.26 -3.47
N LEU A 91 -7.46 12.20 -2.78
CA LEU A 91 -8.32 11.88 -1.65
C LEU A 91 -9.52 11.01 -2.05
N MET A 92 -10.09 11.26 -3.23
CA MET A 92 -11.20 10.46 -3.76
C MET A 92 -10.76 9.02 -4.05
N LEU A 93 -9.61 8.83 -4.69
CA LEU A 93 -9.07 7.50 -4.98
C LEU A 93 -8.75 6.72 -3.69
N ASP A 94 -8.18 7.37 -2.67
CA ASP A 94 -7.96 6.76 -1.36
C ASP A 94 -9.29 6.35 -0.69
N LYS A 95 -10.34 7.18 -0.79
CA LYS A 95 -11.67 6.84 -0.27
C LYS A 95 -12.26 5.61 -0.98
N ILE A 96 -12.11 5.52 -2.30
CA ILE A 96 -12.55 4.36 -3.09
C ILE A 96 -11.79 3.11 -2.65
N TYR A 97 -10.45 3.18 -2.58
CA TYR A 97 -9.61 2.08 -2.11
C TYR A 97 -10.04 1.59 -0.72
N LYS A 98 -10.24 2.51 0.23
CA LYS A 98 -10.70 2.19 1.59
C LYS A 98 -12.08 1.52 1.60
N ALA A 99 -12.99 1.92 0.72
CA ALA A 99 -14.31 1.31 0.63
C ALA A 99 -14.23 -0.16 0.20
N PHE A 100 -13.44 -0.48 -0.84
CA PHE A 100 -13.22 -1.87 -1.26
C PHE A 100 -12.44 -2.68 -0.23
N ASN A 101 -11.42 -2.08 0.38
CA ASN A 101 -10.59 -2.76 1.36
C ASN A 101 -11.33 -3.06 2.67
N LYS A 102 -12.26 -2.19 3.10
CA LYS A 102 -13.05 -2.38 4.34
C LYS A 102 -13.86 -3.68 4.32
N VAL A 103 -14.32 -4.11 3.16
CA VAL A 103 -15.11 -5.33 2.98
C VAL A 103 -14.27 -6.49 2.42
N ASN A 104 -12.93 -6.38 2.47
CA ASN A 104 -11.97 -7.32 1.86
C ASN A 104 -12.20 -7.63 0.37
N ALA A 105 -13.02 -6.83 -0.32
CA ALA A 105 -13.38 -7.06 -1.70
C ALA A 105 -12.23 -6.82 -2.67
N ILE A 106 -11.08 -6.31 -2.22
CA ILE A 106 -9.90 -6.04 -3.07
C ILE A 106 -9.08 -7.29 -3.45
N SER A 107 -9.45 -8.46 -2.92
CA SER A 107 -8.77 -9.69 -3.34
C SER A 107 -9.07 -10.00 -4.82
N PRO A 108 -8.05 -10.35 -5.64
CA PRO A 108 -8.27 -10.70 -7.04
C PRO A 108 -9.30 -11.80 -7.23
N LYS A 109 -9.33 -12.76 -6.30
CA LYS A 109 -10.30 -13.86 -6.27
C LYS A 109 -11.73 -13.33 -6.20
N LEU A 110 -12.03 -12.45 -5.25
CA LEU A 110 -13.37 -11.87 -5.10
C LEU A 110 -13.74 -10.96 -6.28
N PHE A 111 -12.78 -10.22 -6.84
CA PHE A 111 -12.99 -9.39 -8.03
C PHE A 111 -13.33 -10.19 -9.30
N LEU A 112 -12.74 -11.39 -9.46
CA LEU A 112 -12.92 -12.23 -10.64
C LEU A 112 -14.09 -13.22 -10.50
N GLU A 113 -14.28 -13.79 -9.32
CA GLU A 113 -15.30 -14.83 -9.08
C GLU A 113 -16.67 -14.24 -8.72
N GLN A 114 -16.76 -12.93 -8.44
CA GLN A 114 -17.97 -12.28 -7.88
C GLN A 114 -18.59 -13.04 -6.70
N ALA A 115 -17.77 -13.82 -5.99
CA ALA A 115 -18.25 -14.68 -4.93
C ALA A 115 -18.58 -13.82 -3.71
N TYR A 116 -19.85 -13.81 -3.31
CA TYR A 116 -20.24 -13.32 -2.00
C TYR A 116 -19.65 -14.25 -0.94
N ASP A 117 -18.86 -13.71 -0.02
CA ASP A 117 -18.56 -14.42 1.21
C ASP A 117 -19.72 -14.11 2.17
N ASP A 118 -20.70 -15.00 2.25
CA ASP A 118 -21.89 -14.95 3.13
C ASP A 118 -21.53 -15.05 4.63
N THR A 119 -20.32 -14.66 5.01
CA THR A 119 -19.94 -14.54 6.41
C THR A 119 -20.74 -13.41 7.06
N PRO A 120 -21.64 -13.70 8.02
CA PRO A 120 -22.39 -12.67 8.71
C PRO A 120 -21.41 -11.75 9.44
N ILE A 121 -21.57 -10.43 9.25
CA ILE A 121 -20.83 -9.42 9.99
C ILE A 121 -21.19 -9.60 11.47
N LYS A 122 -20.29 -10.20 12.26
CA LYS A 122 -20.44 -10.25 13.72
C LYS A 122 -20.44 -8.81 14.25
N GLY A 123 -21.58 -8.34 14.76
CA GLY A 123 -21.67 -7.10 15.53
C GLY A 123 -22.70 -6.07 15.07
N VAL A 124 -23.77 -6.46 14.35
CA VAL A 124 -24.94 -5.60 14.20
C VAL A 124 -26.09 -6.21 15.01
N ASN A 125 -26.27 -5.69 16.23
CA ASN A 125 -27.53 -5.70 16.98
C ASN A 125 -28.06 -4.26 16.98
#